data_AF-A0A3N6NPZ5-F1
#
_entry.id   AF-A0A3N6NPZ5-F1
#
_cell.length_a   1.000
_cell.length_b   1.000
_cell.length_c   1.000
_cell.angle_alpha   90.00
_cell.angle_beta   90.00
_cell.angle_gamma   90.00
#
_symmetry.space_group_name_H-M   'P 1'
#
loop_
_entity.id
_entity.type
_entity.pdbx_description
1 polymer ?
#
loop_
_entity_poly.entity_id
_entity_poly.type
_entity_poly.pdbx_seq_one_letter_code
_entity_poly.pdbx_strand_id
1 'polypeptide(L)' 'MSQSIDESTQTTEIGHDEYDPVGTLALIGLYFLILVALWIFVYFVEFLGNDPTVVTGSALLLAGVGHR' A
#
# COMPACT_ATOMS: atom_id res chain seq x y z
N MET A 1 -51.58 -12.45 19.30
CA MET A 1 -50.62 -13.13 18.42
C MET A 1 -49.42 -12.21 18.29
N SER A 2 -48.46 -12.28 19.23
CA SER A 2 -47.23 -11.49 19.17
C SER A 2 -46.20 -12.30 18.42
N GLN A 3 -45.96 -11.93 17.17
CA GLN A 3 -44.90 -12.50 16.37
C GLN A 3 -43.57 -11.97 16.93
N SER A 4 -42.85 -12.82 17.65
CA SER A 4 -41.45 -12.58 18.01
C SER A 4 -40.67 -12.51 16.71
N ILE A 5 -40.34 -11.30 16.28
CA ILE A 5 -39.33 -11.07 15.27
C ILE A 5 -38.02 -11.54 15.91
N ASP A 6 -37.67 -12.78 15.61
CA ASP A 6 -36.38 -13.37 15.90
C ASP A 6 -35.36 -12.61 15.05
N GLU A 7 -34.76 -11.59 15.67
CA GLU A 7 -33.57 -10.88 15.23
C GLU A 7 -32.39 -11.88 15.17
N SER A 8 -32.49 -12.85 14.26
CA SER A 8 -31.35 -13.66 13.84
C SER A 8 -30.47 -12.76 12.97
N THR A 9 -29.66 -11.93 13.62
CA THR A 9 -28.42 -11.47 13.03
C THR A 9 -27.60 -12.73 12.77
N GLN A 10 -27.83 -13.35 11.61
CA GLN A 10 -27.19 -14.57 11.17
C GLN A 10 -25.71 -14.22 10.93
N THR A 11 -24.90 -14.32 11.98
CA THR A 11 -23.46 -14.30 11.86
C THR A 11 -23.07 -15.64 11.27
N THR A 12 -23.08 -15.73 9.94
CA THR A 12 -22.46 -16.83 9.21
C THR A 12 -20.96 -16.77 9.49
N GLU A 13 -20.45 -17.65 10.36
CA GLU A 13 -19.02 -17.92 10.43
C GLU A 13 -18.59 -18.46 9.07
N ILE A 14 -17.84 -17.66 8.31
CA ILE A 14 -17.09 -18.14 7.16
C ILE A 14 -15.99 -19.06 7.70
N GLY A 15 -16.11 -20.35 7.44
CA GLY A 15 -15.04 -21.31 7.70
C GLY A 15 -13.80 -20.89 6.91
N HIS A 16 -12.64 -20.86 7.57
CA HIS A 16 -11.38 -20.43 6.94
C HIS A 16 -11.00 -21.31 5.74
N ASP A 17 -11.59 -22.50 5.65
CA ASP A 17 -11.41 -23.51 4.62
C ASP A 17 -12.06 -23.10 3.27
N GLU A 18 -13.04 -22.18 3.31
CA GLU A 18 -13.72 -21.66 2.13
C GLU A 18 -13.09 -20.35 1.62
N TYR A 19 -12.09 -19.82 2.33
CA TYR A 19 -11.36 -18.63 1.92
C TYR A 19 -10.28 -18.98 0.89
N ASP A 20 -10.48 -18.59 -0.37
CA ASP A 20 -9.46 -18.66 -1.42
C ASP A 20 -8.69 -17.32 -1.53
N PRO A 21 -7.43 -17.26 -1.07
CA PRO A 21 -6.64 -16.03 -1.04
C PRO A 21 -6.12 -15.59 -2.41
N VAL A 22 -6.37 -16.34 -3.49
CA VAL A 22 -5.83 -16.01 -4.83
C VAL A 22 -6.33 -14.65 -5.31
N GLY A 23 -7.59 -14.30 -5.06
CA GLY A 23 -8.14 -12.98 -5.41
C GLY A 23 -7.45 -11.84 -4.68
N THR A 24 -7.24 -11.98 -3.36
CA THR A 24 -6.53 -10.98 -2.55
C THR A 24 -5.07 -10.87 -2.96
N LEU A 25 -4.41 -11.99 -3.26
CA LEU A 25 -3.03 -12.02 -3.74
C LEU A 25 -2.90 -11.30 -5.09
N ALA A 26 -3.85 -11.51 -6.01
CA ALA A 26 -3.88 -10.82 -7.29
C ALA A 26 -4.04 -9.30 -7.12
N LEU A 27 -4.90 -8.85 -6.20
CA LEU A 27 -5.08 -7.43 -5.90
C LEU A 27 -3.81 -6.80 -5.33
N ILE A 28 -3.16 -7.46 -4.36
CA ILE A 28 -1.90 -6.98 -3.77
C ILE A 28 -0.79 -6.97 -4.83
N GLY A 29 -0.70 -8.03 -5.64
CA GLY A 29 0.28 -8.14 -6.71
C GLY A 29 0.13 -7.03 -7.75
N LEU A 30 -1.10 -6.79 -8.22
CA LEU A 30 -1.42 -5.69 -9.13
C LEU A 30 -1.07 -4.33 -8.52
N TYR A 31 -1.46 -4.10 -7.26
CA TYR A 31 -1.16 -2.86 -6.54
C TYR A 31 0.36 -2.62 -6.43
N PHE A 32 1.12 -3.65 -6.07
CA PHE A 32 2.59 -3.58 -6.00
C PHE A 32 3.21 -3.27 -7.37
N LEU A 33 2.69 -3.88 -8.44
CA LEU A 33 3.14 -3.63 -9.80
C LEU A 33 2.93 -2.16 -10.20
N ILE A 34 1.79 -1.57 -9.85
CA ILE A 34 1.50 -0.16 -10.06
C ILE A 34 2.47 0.72 -9.28
N LEU A 35 2.74 0.41 -8.01
CA LEU A 35 3.69 1.16 -7.20
C LEU A 35 5.10 1.15 -7.80
N VAL A 36 5.60 -0.02 -8.22
CA VAL A 36 6.92 -0.13 -8.86
C VAL A 36 6.94 0.63 -10.18
N ALA A 37 5.88 0.54 -10.99
CA ALA A 37 5.79 1.28 -12.24
C ALA A 37 5.82 2.80 -12.02
N LEU A 38 5.05 3.31 -11.05
CA LEU A 38 5.06 4.73 -10.68
C LEU A 38 6.40 5.17 -10.09
N TRP A 39 7.02 4.33 -9.26
CA TRP A 39 8.34 4.60 -8.69
C TRP A 39 9.41 4.74 -9.78
N ILE A 40 9.44 3.80 -10.74
CA ILE A 40 10.30 3.89 -11.91
C ILE A 40 9.96 5.15 -12.71
N PHE A 41 8.68 5.42 -12.97
CA PHE A 41 8.27 6.61 -13.74
C PHE A 41 8.75 7.92 -13.12
N VAL A 42 8.62 8.09 -11.80
CA VAL A 42 9.15 9.27 -11.09
C VAL A 42 10.67 9.37 -11.24
N TYR A 43 11.39 8.25 -11.10
CA TYR A 43 12.83 8.21 -11.34
C TYR A 43 13.17 8.67 -12.77
N PHE A 44 12.45 8.18 -13.78
CA PHE A 44 12.69 8.61 -15.16
C PHE A 44 12.45 10.11 -15.34
N VAL A 45 11.35 10.65 -14.80
CA VAL A 45 11.03 12.08 -14.88
C VAL A 45 12.09 12.95 -14.19
N GLU A 46 12.65 12.49 -13.07
CA GLU A 46 13.65 13.23 -12.30
C GLU A 46 15.05 13.15 -12.92
N PHE A 47 15.43 12.01 -13.51
CA PHE A 47 16.83 11.74 -13.89
C PHE A 47 17.11 11.75 -15.41
N LEU A 48 16.12 11.83 -16.30
CA LEU A 48 16.36 11.88 -17.77
C LEU A 48 16.47 13.30 -18.36
N GLY A 49 16.37 14.38 -17.58
CA GLY A 49 16.29 15.74 -18.15
C GLY A 49 16.87 16.90 -17.37
N ASN A 50 17.35 16.71 -16.13
CA ASN A 50 18.01 17.76 -15.36
C ASN A 50 19.09 17.14 -14.47
N ASP A 51 20.23 17.81 -14.34
CA ASP A 51 21.34 17.35 -13.49
C ASP A 51 20.84 16.96 -12.08
N PRO A 52 21.34 15.83 -11.55
CA PRO A 52 20.74 15.12 -10.42
C PRO A 52 20.68 16.01 -9.19
N THR A 53 19.47 16.43 -8.80
CA THR A 53 19.24 17.16 -7.55
C THR A 53 19.14 16.18 -6.38
N VAL A 54 20.12 15.27 -6.25
CA VAL A 54 20.24 14.33 -5.12
C VAL A 54 20.83 14.98 -3.86
N VAL A 55 20.73 16.31 -3.74
CA VAL A 55 21.24 17.06 -2.58
C VAL A 55 20.28 17.01 -1.39
N THR A 56 18.99 16.73 -1.59
CA THR A 56 18.01 16.86 -0.49
C THR A 56 18.09 15.70 0.54
N GLY A 57 18.59 14.53 0.16
CA GLY A 57 18.77 13.39 1.10
C GLY A 57 20.07 13.44 1.91
N SER A 58 21.16 13.90 1.31
CA SER A 58 22.47 14.01 1.96
C SER A 58 22.63 15.32 2.73
N ALA A 59 22.03 16.42 2.27
CA ALA A 59 22.04 17.69 3.01
C ALA A 59 21.27 17.61 4.33
N LEU A 60 20.19 16.82 4.42
CA LEU A 60 19.44 16.63 5.66
C LEU A 60 20.23 15.78 6.69
N LEU A 61 20.98 14.77 6.23
CA LEU A 61 21.84 13.95 7.08
C LEU A 61 23.08 14.71 7.58
N LEU A 62 23.62 15.64 6.78
CA LEU A 62 24.72 16.52 7.20
C LEU A 62 24.25 17.71 8.06
N ALA A 63 23.05 18.25 7.82
CA ALA A 63 22.46 19.31 8.64
C ALA A 63 22.02 18.84 10.03
N GLY A 64 21.74 17.55 10.22
CA GLY A 64 21.36 16.96 11.51
C GLY A 64 22.52 16.60 12.45
N VAL A 65 23.77 16.64 11.98
CA VAL A 65 24.97 16.26 12.77
C VAL A 65 25.73 17.47 13.35
N GLY A 66 25.36 18.69 12.97
CA GLY A 66 26.10 19.91 13.33
C GLY A 66 25.65 20.67 14.58
N HIS A 67 24.83 20.09 15.47
CA HIS A 67 24.42 20.77 16.71
C HIS A 67 24.65 19.92 17.95
N ARG A 68 25.91 19.82 18.37
CA ARG A 68 26.34 19.49 19.74
C ARG A 68 27.77 19.96 19.95
#